data_AF-A0A7X4DXR2-F1
#
_entry.id   AF-A0A7X4DXR2-F1
#
_cell.length_a   1.000
_cell.length_b   1.000
_cell.length_c   1.000
_cell.angle_alpha   90.00
_cell.angle_beta   90.00
_cell.angle_gamma   90.00
#
_symmetry.space_group_name_H-M   'P 1'
#
loop_
_entity.id
_entity.type
_entity.pdbx_description
1 polymer ?
#
loop_
_entity_poly.entity_id
_entity_poly.type
_entity_poly.pdbx_seq_one_letter_code
_entity_poly.pdbx_strand_id
1 'polypeptide(L)'
;ERDPSDRGQRAQLRCETAVPDAGVKADAWERFNGEGYGSRYLNQAAMSGFNWTHQADLLAPYVDTFFEQVGGIFVERDREFATVFYGGLFPRYRVEQDTLDRAQALLDETPEEQAVLQRMLREVIDDLGRAIACREFAAS
;
A
#
# COMPACT_ATOMS: atom_id res chain seq x y z
N GLU A 1 0.65 18.45 27.04
CA GLU A 1 -0.77 18.03 26.97
C GLU A 1 -1.04 17.47 25.59
N ARG A 2 -1.49 16.21 25.48
CA ARG A 2 -1.77 15.52 24.22
C ARG A 2 -3.18 15.94 23.76
N ASP A 3 -3.29 16.50 22.56
CA ASP A 3 -4.59 16.76 21.92
C ASP A 3 -5.34 15.42 21.73
N PRO A 4 -6.50 15.19 22.39
CA PRO A 4 -7.26 13.96 22.32
C PRO A 4 -8.19 13.89 21.09
N SER A 5 -8.06 14.83 20.14
CA SER A 5 -8.85 14.80 18.91
C SER A 5 -8.50 13.57 18.05
N ASP A 6 -9.48 13.09 17.27
CA ASP A 6 -9.30 12.05 16.23
C ASP A 6 -8.05 12.30 15.36
N ARG A 7 -7.71 13.58 15.15
CA ARG A 7 -6.51 14.00 14.42
C ARG A 7 -5.20 13.66 15.13
N GLY A 8 -5.12 13.84 16.45
CA GLY A 8 -3.94 13.52 17.25
C GLY A 8 -3.60 12.03 17.22
N GLN A 9 -4.62 11.19 17.37
CA GLN A 9 -4.46 9.73 17.30
C GLN A 9 -4.00 9.26 15.91
N ARG A 10 -4.57 9.84 14.85
CA ARG A 10 -4.16 9.52 13.47
C ARG A 10 -2.73 9.96 13.17
N ALA A 11 -2.34 11.15 13.61
CA ALA A 11 -0.97 11.62 13.46
C ALA A 11 0.02 10.71 14.21
N GLN A 12 -0.34 10.30 15.44
CA GLN A 12 0.46 9.38 16.22
C GLN A 12 0.65 8.04 15.50
N LEU A 13 -0.43 7.38 15.05
CA LEU A 13 -0.33 6.09 14.35
C LEU A 13 0.52 6.18 13.09
N ARG A 14 0.39 7.27 12.32
CA ARG A 14 1.21 7.48 11.13
C ARG A 14 2.69 7.57 11.48
N CYS A 15 3.04 8.27 12.57
CA CYS A 15 4.41 8.37 13.04
C CYS A 15 4.94 7.03 13.56
N GLU A 16 4.11 6.28 14.29
CA GLU A 16 4.47 4.98 14.84
C GLU A 16 4.77 3.97 13.72
N THR A 17 3.94 3.88 12.67
CA THR A 17 4.20 2.97 11.54
C THR A 17 5.29 3.45 10.58
N ALA A 18 5.72 4.72 10.70
CA ALA A 18 6.80 5.30 9.90
C ALA A 18 8.21 4.98 10.41
N VAL A 19 8.34 4.46 11.63
CA VAL A 19 9.65 4.14 12.22
C VAL A 19 10.40 3.14 11.31
N PRO A 20 11.67 3.43 10.94
CA PRO A 20 12.49 2.56 10.09
C PRO A 20 13.05 1.37 10.87
N ASP A 21 12.17 0.58 11.47
CA ASP A 21 12.50 -0.59 12.27
C ASP A 21 11.75 -1.82 11.75
N ALA A 22 12.45 -2.95 11.63
CA ALA A 22 11.88 -4.18 11.07
C ALA A 22 10.76 -4.78 11.93
N GLY A 23 10.88 -4.71 13.26
CA GLY A 23 9.82 -5.15 14.17
C GLY A 23 8.57 -4.29 14.01
N VAL A 24 8.75 -2.98 13.93
CA VAL A 24 7.62 -2.06 13.69
C VAL A 24 6.90 -2.33 12.37
N LYS A 25 7.65 -2.61 11.28
CA LYS A 25 7.03 -2.96 9.99
C LYS A 25 6.30 -4.30 10.06
N ALA A 26 6.88 -5.30 10.72
CA ALA A 26 6.25 -6.60 10.89
C ALA A 26 4.94 -6.49 11.69
N ASP A 27 4.97 -5.82 12.84
CA ASP A 27 3.80 -5.63 13.69
C ASP A 27 2.69 -4.85 12.98
N ALA A 28 3.06 -3.81 12.22
CA ALA A 28 2.09 -3.04 11.43
C ALA A 28 1.46 -3.90 10.33
N TRP A 29 2.27 -4.69 9.61
CA TRP A 29 1.81 -5.56 8.54
C TRP A 29 0.87 -6.67 9.05
N GLU A 30 1.21 -7.30 10.18
CA GLU A 30 0.33 -8.28 10.83
C GLU A 30 -1.02 -7.66 11.17
N ARG A 31 -1.02 -6.46 11.78
CA ARG A 31 -2.27 -5.74 12.07
C ARG A 31 -3.07 -5.39 10.82
N PHE A 32 -2.42 -4.99 9.73
CA PHE A 32 -3.11 -4.70 8.47
C PHE A 32 -3.80 -5.92 7.86
N ASN A 33 -3.32 -7.14 8.14
CA ASN A 33 -3.93 -8.39 7.66
C ASN A 33 -4.88 -9.04 8.67
N GLY A 34 -4.80 -8.63 9.94
CA GLY A 34 -5.69 -9.09 11.01
C GLY A 34 -6.79 -8.09 11.37
N GLU A 35 -6.82 -7.70 12.65
CA GLU A 35 -7.90 -6.87 13.24
C GLU A 35 -7.86 -5.39 12.82
N GLY A 36 -6.76 -4.92 12.23
CA GLY A 36 -6.54 -3.52 11.93
C GLY A 36 -6.41 -2.65 13.19
N TYR A 37 -6.71 -1.36 13.02
CA TYR A 37 -6.60 -0.32 14.05
C TYR A 37 -7.99 0.16 14.53
N GLY A 38 -9.00 -0.70 14.45
CA GLY A 38 -10.36 -0.47 14.96
C GLY A 38 -11.26 0.38 14.06
N SER A 39 -10.79 1.51 13.51
CA SER A 39 -11.58 2.36 12.61
C SER A 39 -10.93 2.52 11.24
N ARG A 40 -11.74 2.85 10.23
CA ARG A 40 -11.25 3.19 8.88
C ARG A 40 -10.17 4.26 8.91
N TYR A 41 -10.39 5.35 9.64
CA TYR A 41 -9.47 6.48 9.66
C TYR A 41 -8.15 6.16 10.35
N LEU A 42 -8.18 5.27 11.34
CA LEU A 42 -6.99 4.77 12.02
C LEU A 42 -6.22 3.77 11.14
N ASN A 43 -6.91 2.86 10.45
CA ASN A 43 -6.29 2.00 9.43
C ASN A 43 -5.61 2.82 8.33
N GLN A 44 -6.32 3.81 7.79
CA GLN A 44 -5.77 4.71 6.78
C GLN A 44 -4.55 5.47 7.30
N ALA A 45 -4.60 5.99 8.54
CA ALA A 45 -3.48 6.70 9.13
C ALA A 45 -2.25 5.80 9.29
N ALA A 46 -2.43 4.60 9.85
CA ALA A 46 -1.37 3.62 10.04
C ALA A 46 -0.76 3.16 8.70
N MET A 47 -1.58 2.80 7.70
CA MET A 47 -1.09 2.39 6.38
C MET A 47 -0.37 3.55 5.66
N SER A 48 -0.84 4.79 5.82
CA SER A 48 -0.18 5.98 5.25
C SER A 48 1.18 6.34 5.85
N GLY A 49 1.55 5.69 6.96
CA GLY A 49 2.87 5.80 7.57
C GLY A 49 3.81 4.67 7.17
N PHE A 50 3.34 3.62 6.49
CA PHE A 50 4.14 2.42 6.26
C PHE A 50 5.22 2.62 5.19
N ASN A 51 4.84 3.13 4.02
CA ASN A 51 5.71 3.25 2.85
C ASN A 51 6.51 4.57 2.84
N TRP A 52 7.83 4.47 2.87
CA TRP A 52 8.76 5.60 2.72
C TRP A 52 9.91 5.24 1.79
N THR A 53 10.18 6.09 0.78
CA THR A 53 11.18 5.81 -0.25
C THR A 53 12.59 5.56 0.30
N HIS A 54 12.98 6.23 1.39
CA HIS A 54 14.30 6.04 2.02
C HIS A 54 14.42 4.71 2.80
N GLN A 55 13.32 3.97 2.97
CA GLN A 55 13.26 2.66 3.63
C GLN A 55 13.10 1.53 2.61
N ALA A 56 13.45 1.77 1.34
CA ALA A 56 13.25 0.83 0.24
C ALA A 56 13.75 -0.59 0.57
N ASP A 57 14.98 -0.73 1.06
CA ASP A 57 15.56 -2.05 1.38
C ASP A 57 14.83 -2.76 2.52
N LEU A 58 14.44 -2.01 3.56
CA LEU A 58 13.64 -2.52 4.67
C LEU A 58 12.25 -2.99 4.21
N LEU A 59 11.68 -2.31 3.22
CA LEU A 59 10.34 -2.56 2.72
C LEU A 59 10.28 -3.59 1.59
N ALA A 60 11.43 -4.04 1.06
CA ALA A 60 11.49 -4.96 -0.08
C ALA A 60 10.64 -6.24 0.12
N PRO A 61 10.65 -6.92 1.30
CA PRO A 61 9.82 -8.11 1.50
C PRO A 61 8.32 -7.86 1.36
N TYR A 62 7.85 -6.66 1.71
CA TYR A 62 6.42 -6.32 1.69
C TYR A 62 5.90 -5.99 0.29
N VAL A 63 6.78 -5.80 -0.70
CA VAL A 63 6.37 -5.66 -2.10
C VAL A 63 5.79 -6.98 -2.59
N ASP A 64 6.52 -8.08 -2.40
CA ASP A 64 6.05 -9.42 -2.76
C ASP A 64 4.78 -9.79 -1.98
N THR A 65 4.82 -9.60 -0.66
CA THR A 65 3.67 -9.91 0.21
C THR A 65 2.43 -9.09 -0.16
N PHE A 66 2.57 -7.84 -0.60
CA PHE A 66 1.44 -7.04 -1.06
C PHE A 66 0.75 -7.69 -2.27
N PHE A 67 1.50 -8.05 -3.31
CA PHE A 67 0.95 -8.63 -4.54
C PHE A 67 0.34 -10.01 -4.29
N GLU A 68 0.92 -10.81 -3.40
CA GLU A 68 0.37 -12.12 -2.99
C GLU A 68 -0.98 -12.00 -2.27
N GLN A 69 -1.14 -10.99 -1.41
CA GLN A 69 -2.28 -10.91 -0.49
C GLN A 69 -3.43 -10.05 -1.00
N VAL A 70 -3.15 -9.03 -1.81
CA VAL A 70 -4.13 -7.99 -2.14
C VAL A 70 -5.39 -8.56 -2.82
N GLY A 71 -5.26 -9.56 -3.68
CA GLY A 71 -6.42 -10.22 -4.29
C GLY A 71 -7.33 -10.90 -3.26
N GLY A 72 -6.74 -11.57 -2.26
CA GLY A 72 -7.47 -12.18 -1.14
C GLY A 72 -8.15 -11.13 -0.26
N ILE A 73 -7.48 -10.00 0.01
CA ILE A 73 -8.07 -8.89 0.77
C ILE A 73 -9.35 -8.35 0.13
N PHE A 74 -9.44 -8.27 -1.21
CA PHE A 74 -10.65 -7.85 -1.91
C PHE A 74 -11.78 -8.89 -1.88
N VAL A 75 -11.48 -10.15 -1.55
CA VAL A 75 -12.47 -11.24 -1.38
C VAL A 75 -12.93 -11.34 0.06
N GLU A 76 -12.01 -11.27 1.01
CA GLU A 76 -12.23 -11.62 2.41
C GLU A 76 -12.68 -10.43 3.27
N ARG A 77 -12.29 -9.21 2.87
CA ARG A 77 -12.56 -7.98 3.61
C ARG A 77 -13.63 -7.15 2.93
N ASP A 78 -14.26 -6.28 3.69
CA ASP A 78 -15.20 -5.33 3.10
C ASP A 78 -14.47 -4.38 2.13
N ARG A 79 -15.23 -3.88 1.15
CA ARG A 79 -14.72 -3.03 0.07
C ARG A 79 -14.02 -1.76 0.60
N GLU A 80 -14.51 -1.20 1.69
CA GLU A 80 -13.98 0.03 2.26
C GLU A 80 -12.57 -0.21 2.83
N PHE A 81 -12.39 -1.29 3.58
CA PHE A 81 -11.08 -1.74 4.06
C PHE A 81 -10.12 -2.07 2.92
N ALA A 82 -10.55 -2.88 1.94
CA ALA A 82 -9.70 -3.30 0.82
C ALA A 82 -9.19 -2.11 0.00
N THR A 83 -10.03 -1.09 -0.21
CA THR A 83 -9.65 0.14 -0.91
C THR A 83 -8.60 0.93 -0.11
N VAL A 84 -8.73 0.99 1.22
CA VAL A 84 -7.77 1.66 2.11
C VAL A 84 -6.44 0.91 2.15
N PHE A 85 -6.49 -0.43 2.24
CA PHE A 85 -5.33 -1.31 2.18
C PHE A 85 -4.54 -1.08 0.89
N TYR A 86 -5.20 -1.22 -0.27
CA TYR A 86 -4.57 -1.00 -1.56
C TYR A 86 -3.99 0.43 -1.67
N GLY A 87 -4.79 1.44 -1.35
CA GLY A 87 -4.39 2.84 -1.51
C GLY A 87 -3.22 3.25 -0.63
N GLY A 88 -3.11 2.69 0.57
CA GLY A 88 -2.02 2.98 1.51
C GLY A 88 -0.76 2.14 1.26
N LEU A 89 -0.93 0.88 0.85
CA LEU A 89 0.16 -0.10 0.86
C LEU A 89 0.73 -0.45 -0.52
N PHE A 90 0.04 -0.12 -1.62
CA PHE A 90 0.62 -0.31 -2.95
C PHE A 90 1.99 0.39 -3.03
N PRO A 91 3.07 -0.27 -3.52
CA PRO A 91 4.43 0.23 -3.44
C PRO A 91 4.75 1.32 -4.48
N ARG A 92 3.96 2.42 -4.51
CA ARG A 92 4.06 3.51 -5.50
C ARG A 92 5.43 4.21 -5.53
N TYR A 93 6.23 4.06 -4.48
CA TYR A 93 7.58 4.62 -4.41
C TYR A 93 8.59 3.84 -5.27
N ARG A 94 8.25 2.62 -5.69
CA ARG A 94 9.01 1.77 -6.62
C ARG A 94 8.61 2.06 -8.06
N VAL A 95 9.12 3.16 -8.59
CA VAL A 95 8.93 3.52 -10.02
C VAL A 95 9.98 2.76 -10.85
N GLU A 96 9.74 1.47 -11.01
CA GLU A 96 10.63 0.47 -11.60
C GLU A 96 9.80 -0.49 -12.47
N GLN A 97 10.39 -1.04 -13.54
CA GLN A 97 9.69 -1.93 -14.47
C GLN A 97 9.11 -3.18 -13.78
N ASP A 98 9.83 -3.74 -12.80
CA ASP A 98 9.36 -4.91 -12.04
C ASP A 98 8.01 -4.66 -11.33
N THR A 99 7.82 -3.47 -10.74
CA THR A 99 6.54 -3.13 -10.08
C THR A 99 5.40 -2.96 -11.09
N LEU A 100 5.71 -2.45 -12.29
CA LEU A 100 4.75 -2.34 -13.39
C LEU A 100 4.33 -3.73 -13.90
N ASP A 101 5.29 -4.62 -14.12
CA ASP A 101 5.06 -5.97 -14.61
C ASP A 101 4.21 -6.79 -13.62
N ARG A 102 4.50 -6.68 -12.31
CA ARG A 102 3.70 -7.32 -11.25
C ARG A 102 2.26 -6.79 -11.19
N ALA A 103 2.07 -5.48 -11.36
CA ALA A 103 0.73 -4.90 -11.39
C ALA A 103 -0.07 -5.36 -12.61
N GLN A 104 0.59 -5.52 -13.77
CA GLN A 104 -0.04 -6.06 -14.99
C GLN A 104 -0.39 -7.55 -14.81
N ALA A 105 0.52 -8.37 -14.30
CA ALA A 105 0.26 -9.77 -14.02
C ALA A 105 -0.93 -9.94 -13.05
N LEU A 106 -0.94 -9.17 -11.96
CA LEU A 106 -2.06 -9.17 -11.02
C LEU A 106 -3.38 -8.75 -11.69
N LEU A 107 -3.36 -7.75 -12.58
CA LEU A 107 -4.56 -7.33 -13.32
C LEU A 107 -5.10 -8.45 -14.22
N ASP A 108 -4.21 -9.17 -14.91
CA ASP A 108 -4.57 -10.28 -15.81
C ASP A 108 -5.16 -11.48 -15.03
N GLU A 109 -4.67 -11.71 -13.81
CA GLU A 109 -5.16 -12.77 -12.92
C GLU A 109 -6.42 -12.37 -12.13
N THR A 110 -6.73 -11.07 -12.03
CA THR A 110 -7.86 -10.57 -11.24
C THR A 110 -9.20 -10.85 -11.95
N PRO A 111 -10.12 -11.61 -11.33
CA PRO A 111 -11.42 -11.92 -11.92
C PRO A 111 -12.30 -10.68 -12.16
N GLU A 112 -13.22 -10.74 -13.13
CA GLU A 112 -14.12 -9.63 -13.47
C GLU A 112 -15.02 -9.21 -12.30
N GLU A 113 -15.34 -10.14 -11.40
CA GLU A 113 -16.12 -9.87 -10.19
C GLU A 113 -15.41 -8.89 -9.24
N GLN A 114 -14.08 -8.79 -9.32
CA GLN A 114 -13.27 -7.83 -8.58
C GLN A 114 -13.06 -6.52 -9.36
N ALA A 115 -14.11 -5.99 -9.98
CA ALA A 115 -14.06 -4.79 -10.82
C ALA A 115 -13.41 -3.56 -10.13
N VAL A 116 -13.50 -3.46 -8.80
CA VAL A 116 -12.86 -2.37 -8.04
C VAL A 116 -11.34 -2.51 -8.06
N LEU A 117 -10.80 -3.71 -7.84
CA LEU A 117 -9.37 -3.98 -7.89
C LEU A 117 -8.84 -3.78 -9.31
N GLN A 118 -9.52 -4.34 -10.32
CA GLN A 118 -9.15 -4.14 -11.72
C GLN A 118 -9.03 -2.66 -12.09
N ARG A 119 -10.00 -1.84 -11.68
CA ARG A 119 -9.96 -0.39 -11.92
C ARG A 119 -8.75 0.26 -11.26
N MET A 120 -8.48 -0.06 -9.99
CA MET A 120 -7.36 0.53 -9.24
C MET A 120 -5.99 0.09 -9.80
N LEU A 121 -5.89 -1.14 -10.32
CA LEU A 121 -4.70 -1.64 -11.01
C LEU A 121 -4.49 -0.91 -12.34
N ARG A 122 -5.52 -0.75 -13.16
CA ARG A 122 -5.43 0.01 -14.42
C ARG A 122 -4.95 1.45 -14.18
N GLU A 123 -5.49 2.11 -13.16
CA GLU A 123 -5.06 3.47 -12.76
C GLU A 123 -3.57 3.52 -12.39
N VAL A 124 -3.07 2.58 -11.57
CA VAL A 124 -1.67 2.61 -11.14
C VAL A 124 -0.70 2.18 -12.25
N ILE A 125 -1.12 1.27 -13.13
CA ILE A 125 -0.33 0.84 -14.30
C ILE A 125 -0.08 2.04 -15.23
N ASP A 126 -1.11 2.84 -15.51
CA ASP A 126 -0.98 4.06 -16.31
C ASP A 126 -0.04 5.08 -15.64
N ASP A 127 -0.25 5.34 -14.34
CA ASP A 127 0.60 6.26 -13.56
C ASP A 127 2.07 5.83 -13.56
N LEU A 128 2.35 4.54 -13.32
CA LEU A 128 3.70 3.98 -13.29
C LEU A 128 4.36 4.01 -14.67
N GLY A 129 3.65 3.59 -15.72
CA GLY A 129 4.17 3.60 -17.08
C GLY A 129 4.59 5.00 -17.51
N ARG A 130 3.76 6.01 -17.22
CA ARG A 130 4.12 7.42 -17.46
C ARG A 130 5.33 7.86 -16.64
N ALA A 131 5.39 7.51 -15.36
CA ALA A 131 6.49 7.91 -14.49
C ALA A 131 7.84 7.29 -14.90
N ILE A 132 7.83 6.02 -15.34
CA ILE A 132 9.02 5.32 -15.87
C ILE A 132 9.50 6.02 -17.15
N ALA A 133 8.61 6.24 -18.12
CA ALA A 133 8.97 6.91 -19.38
C ALA A 133 9.56 8.31 -19.15
N CYS A 134 9.03 9.07 -18.19
CA CYS A 134 9.59 10.37 -17.81
C CYS A 134 11.02 10.26 -17.23
N ARG A 135 11.31 9.22 -16.43
CA ARG A 135 12.64 9.00 -15.85
C ARG A 135 13.65 8.60 -16.93
N GLU A 136 13.26 7.74 -17.85
CA GLU A 136 14.10 7.32 -18.97
C GLU A 136 14.45 8.51 -19.88
N PHE A 137 13.46 9.34 -20.22
CA PHE A 137 13.68 10.55 -21.00
C PHE A 137 14.57 11.58 -20.29
N ALA A 138 14.46 11.72 -18.97
CA ALA A 138 15.33 12.62 -18.21
C ALA A 138 16.77 12.11 -18.06
N ALA A 139 16.99 10.80 -18.28
CA ALA A 139 18.30 10.17 -18.20
C ALA A 139 19.02 10.06 -19.56
N SER A 140 18.30 10.30 -20.67
CA SER A 140 18.85 10.38 -22.04
C SER A 140 19.39 11.76 -22.36
#